data_AF-A0A8E2E3G2-F1
#
_entry.id   AF-A0A8E2E3G2-F1
#
_cell.length_a   1.000
_cell.length_b   1.000
_cell.length_c   1.000
_cell.angle_alpha   90.00
_cell.angle_beta   90.00
_cell.angle_gamma   90.00
#
_symmetry.space_group_name_H-M   'P 1'
#
loop_
_entity.id
_entity.type
_entity.pdbx_description
1 polymer ?
#
loop_
_entity_poly.entity_id
_entity_poly.type
_entity_poly.pdbx_seq_one_letter_code
_entity_poly.pdbx_strand_id
1 'polypeptide(L)'
;MVQKSVSAQIDTKTHKIKALTTHIDIVSEDCKKLLGNGATVEARQISPFSITIVIGENDFERVVEFPAPVLASRSRLRIARKSSYVEIIASLPHPSELAQSREFMYPMLLNTGSLSLWNLP
;
A
#
# COMPACT_ATOMS: atom_id res chain seq x y z
N MET A 1 -2.85 -13.33 8.26
CA MET A 1 -2.49 -11.94 8.63
C MET A 1 -3.75 -11.11 8.65
N VAL A 2 -3.87 -10.13 9.56
CA VAL A 2 -5.06 -9.26 9.71
C VAL A 2 -4.62 -7.81 9.82
N GLN A 3 -5.17 -6.94 8.97
CA GLN A 3 -4.97 -5.50 9.07
C GLN A 3 -5.82 -4.95 10.23
N LYS A 4 -5.16 -4.32 11.20
CA LYS A 4 -5.77 -3.92 12.48
C LYS A 4 -6.10 -2.44 12.54
N SER A 5 -5.21 -1.60 12.03
CA SER A 5 -5.37 -0.16 12.09
C SER A 5 -4.62 0.53 10.96
N VAL A 6 -5.07 1.74 10.64
CA VAL A 6 -4.37 2.68 9.78
C VAL A 6 -4.26 4.00 10.54
N SER A 7 -3.08 4.60 10.53
CA SER A 7 -2.78 5.87 11.18
C SER A 7 -2.09 6.81 10.19
N ALA A 8 -2.31 8.11 10.33
CA ALA A 8 -1.71 9.13 9.49
C ALA A 8 -0.63 9.89 10.26
N GLN A 9 0.55 10.05 9.65
CA GLN A 9 1.57 10.97 10.12
C GLN A 9 1.38 12.32 9.45
N ILE A 10 1.10 13.35 10.24
CA ILE A 10 0.89 14.71 9.75
C ILE A 10 2.15 15.53 10.01
N ASP A 11 2.65 16.21 8.98
CA ASP A 11 3.69 17.21 9.12
C ASP A 11 3.10 18.47 9.75
N THR A 12 3.56 18.84 10.94
CA THR A 12 2.98 19.93 11.73
C THR A 12 3.26 21.32 11.16
N LYS A 13 4.23 21.46 10.25
CA LYS A 13 4.57 22.75 9.63
C LYS A 13 3.77 22.99 8.36
N THR A 14 3.58 21.94 7.56
CA THR A 14 2.89 22.01 6.27
C THR A 14 1.42 21.60 6.35
N HIS A 15 0.99 21.01 7.48
CA HIS A 15 -0.32 20.42 7.69
C HIS A 15 -0.71 19.34 6.67
N LYS A 16 0.29 18.75 6.01
CA LYS A 16 0.11 17.68 5.02
C LYS A 16 0.30 16.31 5.66
N ILE A 17 -0.42 15.32 5.15
CA ILE A 17 -0.15 13.92 5.48
C ILE A 17 1.17 13.52 4.81
N LYS A 18 2.13 13.09 5.62
CA LYS A 18 3.45 12.65 5.18
C LYS A 18 3.49 11.16 4.86
N ALA A 19 2.80 10.36 5.68
CA ALA A 19 2.76 8.91 5.52
C ALA A 19 1.49 8.32 6.15
N LEU A 20 1.08 7.16 5.63
CA LEU A 20 0.11 6.28 6.25
C LEU A 20 0.84 5.06 6.81
N THR A 21 0.58 4.74 8.07
CA THR A 21 1.10 3.54 8.72
C THR A 21 -0.04 2.57 8.97
N THR A 22 0.05 1.39 8.37
CA THR A 22 -0.90 0.29 8.61
C THR A 22 -0.23 -0.77 9.48
N HIS A 23 -0.96 -1.26 10.49
CA HIS A 23 -0.50 -2.29 11.42
C HIS A 23 -1.17 -3.62 11.10
N ILE A 24 -0.36 -4.67 10.93
CA ILE A 24 -0.82 -5.98 10.47
C ILE A 24 -0.40 -7.04 11.50
N ASP A 25 -1.38 -7.64 12.16
CA ASP A 25 -1.17 -8.74 13.10
C ASP A 25 -0.98 -10.06 12.32
N ILE A 26 0.04 -10.82 12.68
CA ILE A 26 0.25 -12.18 12.17
C ILE A 26 -0.42 -13.16 13.10
N VAL A 27 -1.60 -13.63 12.68
CA VAL A 27 -2.44 -14.53 13.48
C VAL A 27 -2.14 -16.02 13.26
N SER A 28 -1.72 -16.41 12.05
CA SER A 28 -1.41 -17.81 11.70
C SER A 28 -0.13 -18.26 12.39
N GLU A 29 -0.21 -19.36 13.14
CA GLU A 29 0.92 -19.85 13.92
C GLU A 29 2.11 -20.27 13.04
N ASP A 30 1.85 -20.83 11.86
CA ASP A 30 2.89 -21.20 10.90
C ASP A 30 3.59 -19.95 10.35
N CYS A 31 2.81 -18.89 10.06
CA CYS A 31 3.36 -17.61 9.63
C CYS A 31 4.16 -16.93 10.75
N LYS A 32 3.74 -17.03 12.02
CA LYS A 32 4.50 -16.53 13.17
C LYS A 32 5.83 -17.26 13.31
N LYS A 33 5.84 -18.59 13.22
CA LYS A 33 7.07 -19.40 13.26
C LYS A 33 8.00 -19.02 12.12
N LEU A 34 7.48 -18.93 10.90
CA LEU A 34 8.24 -18.53 9.73
C LEU A 34 8.86 -17.14 9.91
N LEU A 35 8.07 -16.16 10.36
CA LEU A 35 8.57 -14.82 10.64
C LEU A 35 9.61 -14.82 11.79
N GLY A 36 9.37 -15.58 12.84
CA GLY A 36 10.26 -15.75 13.99
C GLY A 36 11.63 -16.30 13.58
N ASN A 37 11.67 -17.21 12.62
CA ASN A 37 12.88 -17.83 12.07
C ASN A 37 13.67 -16.95 11.09
N GLY A 38 13.29 -15.67 10.95
CA GLY A 38 14.08 -14.74 10.14
C GLY A 38 13.63 -14.62 8.68
N ALA A 39 12.48 -15.19 8.30
CA ALA A 39 11.97 -15.12 6.93
C ALA A 39 11.94 -13.69 6.38
N THR A 40 12.17 -13.58 5.07
CA THR A 40 12.08 -12.34 4.31
C THR A 40 10.65 -11.81 4.34
N VAL A 41 10.51 -10.49 4.38
CA VAL A 41 9.22 -9.81 4.27
C VAL A 41 9.34 -8.74 3.21
N GLU A 42 8.45 -8.78 2.23
CA GLU A 42 8.42 -7.85 1.09
C GLU A 42 7.07 -7.16 0.99
N ALA A 43 7.08 -5.95 0.44
CA ALA A 43 5.89 -5.21 0.07
C ALA A 43 5.87 -5.01 -1.45
N ARG A 44 4.78 -5.40 -2.10
CA ARG A 44 4.59 -5.28 -3.55
C ARG A 44 3.37 -4.42 -3.83
N GLN A 45 3.52 -3.42 -4.71
CA GLN A 45 2.38 -2.61 -5.14
C GLN A 45 1.44 -3.46 -5.99
N ILE A 46 0.14 -3.41 -5.70
CA ILE A 46 -0.90 -4.02 -6.56
C ILE A 46 -1.73 -2.94 -7.24
N SER A 47 -2.14 -1.92 -6.49
CA SER A 47 -2.82 -0.73 -6.99
C SER A 47 -2.37 0.48 -6.16
N PRO A 48 -2.62 1.74 -6.54
CA PRO A 48 -2.34 2.91 -5.72
C PRO A 48 -2.93 2.83 -4.31
N PHE A 49 -4.01 2.07 -4.10
CA PHE A 49 -4.68 1.95 -2.81
C PHE A 49 -4.35 0.65 -2.07
N SER A 50 -3.55 -0.25 -2.65
CA SER A 50 -3.26 -1.53 -2.02
C SER A 50 -1.82 -2.01 -2.24
N ILE A 51 -1.28 -2.58 -1.16
CA ILE A 51 0.06 -3.20 -1.12
C ILE A 51 -0.12 -4.63 -0.62
N THR A 52 0.51 -5.59 -1.29
CA THR A 52 0.61 -6.96 -0.75
C THR A 52 1.87 -7.14 0.06
N ILE A 53 1.69 -7.67 1.27
CA ILE A 53 2.78 -8.18 2.10
C ILE A 53 3.00 -9.64 1.77
N VAL A 54 4.25 -9.99 1.48
CA VAL A 54 4.71 -11.33 1.21
C VAL A 54 5.70 -11.73 2.31
N ILE A 55 5.52 -12.88 2.94
CA ILE A 55 6.43 -13.43 3.96
C ILE A 55 6.94 -14.79 3.49
N GLY A 56 8.25 -15.00 3.58
CA GLY A 56 8.91 -16.21 3.08
C GLY A 56 9.09 -16.19 1.56
N GLU A 57 9.17 -17.37 0.95
CA GLU A 57 9.31 -17.52 -0.51
C GLU A 57 7.93 -17.51 -1.20
N ASN A 58 7.10 -16.51 -0.86
CA ASN A 58 5.67 -16.41 -1.19
C ASN A 58 4.76 -17.42 -0.45
N ASP A 59 5.21 -17.93 0.71
CA ASP A 59 4.43 -18.86 1.54
C ASP A 59 3.15 -18.21 2.10
N PHE A 60 3.25 -16.94 2.46
CA PHE A 60 2.11 -16.17 2.96
C PHE A 60 2.01 -14.81 2.30
N GLU A 61 0.86 -14.54 1.72
CA GLU A 61 0.54 -13.25 1.11
C GLU A 61 -0.70 -12.62 1.76
N ARG A 62 -0.69 -11.29 1.87
CA ARG A 62 -1.86 -10.53 2.28
C ARG A 62 -1.92 -9.19 1.59
N VAL A 63 -3.03 -8.94 0.90
CA VAL A 63 -3.40 -7.59 0.42
C VAL A 63 -3.78 -6.71 1.61
N VAL A 64 -3.21 -5.50 1.62
CA VAL A 64 -3.41 -4.47 2.63
C VAL A 64 -3.94 -3.24 1.93
N GLU A 65 -5.10 -2.78 2.39
CA GLU A 65 -5.84 -1.68 1.78
C GLU A 65 -5.52 -0.37 2.50
N PHE A 66 -5.45 0.73 1.73
CA PHE A 66 -5.19 2.06 2.22
C PHE A 66 -6.35 3.00 1.84
N PRO A 67 -6.74 3.92 2.73
CA PRO A 67 -7.82 4.88 2.46
C PRO A 67 -7.41 6.00 1.49
N ALA A 68 -6.13 6.07 1.11
CA ALA A 68 -5.60 7.04 0.16
C ALA A 68 -4.48 6.41 -0.68
N PRO A 69 -4.12 7.00 -1.83
CA PRO A 69 -3.04 6.49 -2.66
C PRO A 69 -1.71 6.47 -1.90
N VAL A 70 -0.95 5.40 -2.07
CA VAL A 70 0.37 5.17 -1.48
C VAL A 70 1.32 4.55 -2.50
N LEU A 71 2.63 4.64 -2.22
CA LEU A 71 3.67 4.03 -3.06
C LEU A 71 4.52 3.01 -2.28
N ALA A 72 4.45 1.74 -2.68
CA ALA A 72 5.22 0.64 -2.13
C ALA A 72 6.74 0.87 -2.30
N SER A 73 7.17 1.44 -3.42
CA SER A 73 8.58 1.76 -3.70
C SER A 73 9.19 2.75 -2.70
N ARG A 74 8.35 3.58 -2.06
CA ARG A 74 8.75 4.52 -1.00
C ARG A 74 8.27 4.08 0.38
N SER A 75 7.84 2.84 0.52
CA SER A 75 7.36 2.30 1.78
C SER A 75 8.48 1.66 2.58
N ARG A 76 8.43 1.83 3.90
CA ARG A 76 9.32 1.15 4.84
C ARG A 76 8.54 0.10 5.60
N LEU A 77 9.13 -1.08 5.74
CA LEU A 77 8.61 -2.14 6.61
C LEU A 77 9.25 -2.08 7.99
N ARG A 78 8.43 -2.22 9.03
CA ARG A 78 8.88 -2.52 10.39
C ARG A 78 8.38 -3.91 10.75
N ILE A 79 9.29 -4.80 11.07
CA ILE A 79 9.01 -6.21 11.29
C ILE A 79 9.29 -6.54 12.74
N ALA A 80 8.24 -6.88 13.49
CA ALA A 80 8.37 -7.26 14.89
C ALA A 80 8.23 -8.78 15.03
N ARG A 81 9.36 -9.49 14.92
CA ARG A 81 9.40 -10.96 14.88
C ARG A 81 8.90 -11.61 16.18
N LYS A 82 9.30 -11.09 17.34
CA LYS A 82 8.89 -11.63 18.65
C LYS A 82 7.40 -11.42 18.96
N SER A 83 6.86 -10.25 18.62
CA SER A 83 5.46 -9.89 18.85
C SER A 83 4.55 -10.15 17.64
N SER A 84 5.09 -10.74 16.56
CA SER A 84 4.35 -11.20 15.38
C SER A 84 3.47 -10.15 14.71
N TYR A 85 4.04 -8.98 14.39
CA TYR A 85 3.37 -7.99 13.56
C TYR A 85 4.30 -7.35 12.52
N VAL A 86 3.71 -6.79 11.48
CA VAL A 86 4.38 -5.97 10.47
C VAL A 86 3.65 -4.63 10.38
N GLU A 87 4.42 -3.54 10.32
CA GLU A 87 3.90 -2.23 9.95
C GLU A 87 4.42 -1.85 8.56
N ILE A 88 3.53 -1.39 7.68
CA ILE A 88 3.92 -0.71 6.45
C ILE A 88 3.76 0.78 6.69
N ILE A 89 4.87 1.51 6.58
CA ILE A 89 4.90 2.97 6.64
C ILE A 89 5.03 3.45 5.20
N ALA A 90 3.91 3.82 4.60
CA ALA A 90 3.81 4.13 3.20
C ALA A 90 3.69 5.64 2.96
N SER A 91 4.51 6.18 2.06
CA SER A 91 4.40 7.57 1.63
C SER A 91 3.30 7.76 0.60
N LEU A 92 2.66 8.93 0.63
CA LEU A 92 1.72 9.33 -0.39
C LEU A 92 2.46 9.74 -1.68
N PRO A 93 1.87 9.52 -2.86
CA PRO A 93 2.38 10.09 -4.11
C PRO A 93 2.22 11.61 -4.11
N HIS A 94 3.16 12.30 -4.75
CA HIS A 94 2.98 13.70 -5.12
C HIS A 94 1.89 13.81 -6.20
N PRO A 95 1.12 14.91 -6.28
CA PRO A 95 0.09 15.06 -7.31
C PRO A 95 0.59 14.84 -8.75
N SER A 96 1.83 15.20 -9.06
CA SER A 96 2.44 14.96 -10.37
C SER A 96 2.68 13.47 -10.68
N GLU A 97 2.91 12.64 -9.66
CA GLU A 97 3.04 11.18 -9.80
C GLU A 97 1.66 10.55 -10.01
N LEU A 98 0.65 11.07 -9.30
CA LEU A 98 -0.74 10.64 -9.46
C LEU A 98 -1.25 10.93 -10.87
N ALA A 99 -0.97 12.12 -11.40
CA ALA A 99 -1.38 12.53 -12.75
C ALA A 99 -0.76 11.70 -13.87
N GLN A 100 0.40 11.08 -13.63
CA GLN A 100 1.06 10.18 -14.60
C GLN A 100 0.56 8.74 -14.49
N SER A 101 -0.17 8.40 -13.43
CA SER A 101 -0.66 7.04 -13.21
C SER A 101 -1.85 6.76 -14.13
N ARG A 102 -1.77 5.62 -14.83
CA ARG A 102 -2.86 5.11 -15.66
C ARG A 102 -4.15 4.86 -14.89
N GLU A 103 -4.04 4.58 -13.60
CA GLU A 103 -5.19 4.31 -12.74
C GLU A 103 -6.02 5.55 -12.39
N PHE A 104 -5.47 6.75 -12.61
CA PHE A 104 -6.18 8.02 -12.43
C PHE A 104 -6.50 8.71 -13.76
N MET A 105 -6.25 8.04 -14.90
CA MET A 105 -6.66 8.55 -16.20
C MET A 105 -8.12 8.18 -16.49
N TYR A 106 -8.88 9.18 -16.92
CA TYR A 106 -10.25 9.00 -17.37
C TYR A 106 -10.27 8.24 -18.71
N PRO A 107 -11.21 7.30 -18.91
CA PRO A 107 -11.36 6.63 -20.19
C PRO A 107 -11.73 7.65 -21.28
N MET A 108 -10.87 7.77 -22.29
CA MET A 108 -11.15 8.52 -23.52
C MET A 108 -11.71 7.57 -24.58
N LEU A 109 -12.87 7.90 -25.13
CA LEU A 109 -13.46 7.19 -26.26
C LEU A 109 -13.23 8.03 -27.53
N LEU A 110 -12.84 7.35 -28.61
CA LEU A 110 -12.85 7.95 -29.94
C LEU A 110 -14.25 7.77 -30.53
N ASN A 111 -15.01 8.86 -30.63
CA ASN A 111 -16.34 8.88 -31.22
C ASN A 111 -16.33 9.67 -32.52
N THR A 112 -16.56 9.03 -33.67
CA THR A 112 -16.68 9.69 -34.99
C THR A 112 -15.60 10.75 -35.27
N GLY A 113 -14.34 10.47 -34.90
CA GLY A 113 -13.20 11.37 -35.14
C GLY A 113 -12.94 12.42 -34.04
N SER A 114 -13.73 12.48 -32.97
CA SER A 114 -13.45 13.30 -31.79
C SER A 114 -13.13 12.44 -30.56
N LEU A 115 -12.18 12.90 -29.74
CA LEU A 115 -11.92 12.32 -28.43
C LEU A 115 -12.94 12.87 -27.43
N SER A 116 -13.66 11.99 -26.76
CA SER A 116 -14.62 12.35 -25.72
C SER A 116 -14.31 11.59 -24.43
N LEU A 117 -14.31 12.30 -23.30
CA LEU A 117 -14.19 11.69 -21.99
C LEU A 117 -15.56 11.15 -21.60
N TRP A 118 -15.68 9.83 -21.45
CA TRP A 118 -16.99 9.16 -21.33
C TRP A 118 -17.78 9.58 -20.07
N ASN A 119 -17.07 10.07 -19.05
CA ASN A 119 -17.59 10.31 -17.71
C ASN A 119 -17.37 11.74 -17.18
N LEU A 120 -17.04 12.70 -18.05
CA LEU A 120 -17.16 14.13 -17.70
C LEU A 120 -18.55 14.64 -18.11
N PRO A 121 -19.27 15.35 -17.22
CA PRO A 121 -20.57 15.93 -17.53
C PRO A 121 -20.49 16.99 -18.64
#